data_AF-A0A4S0RTZ0-F1
#
_entry.id   AF-A0A4S0RTZ0-F1
#
_cell.length_a   1.000
_cell.length_b   1.000
_cell.length_c   1.000
_cell.angle_alpha   90.00
_cell.angle_beta   90.00
_cell.angle_gamma   90.00
#
_symmetry.space_group_name_H-M   'P 1'
#
loop_
_entity.id
_entity.type
_entity.pdbx_description
1 polymer ?
#
loop_
_entity_poly.entity_id
_entity_poly.type
_entity_poly.pdbx_seq_one_letter_code
_entity_poly.pdbx_strand_id
1 'polypeptide(L)' 'MTALTTMPNIARPDDFYAELLDAHEGLSKAESDALNARLILLLANHIGNRMVLSEALKTALHCGKPT' A
#
# COMPACT_ATOMS: atom_id res chain seq x y z
N MET A 1 13.05 -14.17 -10.22
CA MET A 1 12.54 -13.81 -8.88
C MET A 1 12.45 -12.30 -8.83
N THR A 2 11.27 -11.74 -8.58
CA THR A 2 11.11 -10.28 -8.43
C THR A 2 11.13 -9.98 -6.93
N ALA A 3 12.06 -9.13 -6.49
CA ALA A 3 12.16 -8.66 -5.11
C ALA A 3 11.18 -7.49 -4.86
N LEU A 4 10.85 -7.23 -3.59
CA LEU A 4 10.08 -6.04 -3.22
C LEU A 4 10.76 -4.75 -3.72
N THR A 5 9.99 -3.88 -4.39
CA THR A 5 10.45 -2.52 -4.74
C THR A 5 10.00 -1.55 -3.66
N THR A 6 10.96 -0.89 -3.00
CA THR A 6 10.71 0.07 -1.91
C THR A 6 10.90 1.53 -2.32
N MET A 7 11.33 1.76 -3.56
CA MET A 7 11.43 3.09 -4.17
C MET A 7 10.19 3.37 -5.04
N PRO A 8 9.86 4.64 -5.31
CA PRO A 8 8.79 4.99 -6.25
C PRO A 8 8.98 4.26 -7.60
N ASN A 9 7.95 3.52 -8.01
CA ASN A 9 7.98 2.68 -9.22
C ASN A 9 6.83 2.98 -10.19
N ILE A 10 6.20 4.15 -10.04
CA ILE A 10 5.15 4.63 -10.92
C ILE A 10 5.54 6.01 -11.46
N ALA A 11 5.07 6.32 -12.67
CA ALA A 11 5.19 7.66 -13.21
C ALA A 11 4.30 8.61 -12.40
N ARG A 12 4.82 9.82 -12.11
CA ARG A 12 4.09 10.88 -11.39
C ARG A 12 3.47 10.39 -10.06
N PRO A 13 4.30 9.93 -9.11
CA PRO A 13 3.81 9.40 -7.83
C PRO A 13 2.91 10.39 -7.08
N ASP A 14 3.20 11.69 -7.19
CA ASP A 14 2.44 12.77 -6.55
C ASP A 14 0.96 12.82 -6.98
N ASP A 15 0.67 12.53 -8.25
CA ASP A 15 -0.71 12.51 -8.74
C ASP A 15 -1.50 11.38 -8.09
N PHE A 16 -0.90 10.19 -8.03
CA PHE A 16 -1.54 9.04 -7.40
C PHE A 16 -1.74 9.26 -5.89
N TYR A 17 -0.80 9.93 -5.22
CA TYR A 17 -0.97 10.33 -3.83
C TYR A 17 -2.13 11.30 -3.64
N ALA A 18 -2.34 12.24 -4.56
CA ALA A 18 -3.49 13.14 -4.54
C ALA A 18 -4.80 12.35 -4.73
N GLU A 19 -4.87 11.47 -5.74
CA GLU A 19 -6.04 10.62 -5.97
C GLU A 19 -6.38 9.74 -4.76
N LEU A 20 -5.36 9.19 -4.08
CA LEU A 20 -5.55 8.40 -2.86
C LEU A 20 -6.08 9.25 -1.70
N LEU A 21 -5.59 10.48 -1.55
CA LEU A 21 -6.04 11.39 -0.49
C LEU A 21 -7.49 11.82 -0.73
N ASP A 22 -7.83 12.18 -1.96
CA ASP A 22 -9.19 12.55 -2.37
C ASP A 22 -10.16 11.40 -2.14
N ALA A 23 -9.75 10.15 -2.37
CA ALA A 23 -10.56 8.97 -2.08
C ALA A 23 -10.88 8.78 -0.58
N HIS A 24 -10.13 9.44 0.32
CA HIS A 24 -10.39 9.45 1.75
C HIS A 24 -11.19 10.67 2.22
N GLU A 25 -11.39 11.68 1.38
CA GLU A 25 -12.13 12.89 1.74
C GLU A 25 -13.57 12.56 2.14
N GLY A 26 -14.01 13.10 3.28
CA GLY A 26 -15.36 12.87 3.82
C GLY A 26 -15.59 11.51 4.47
N LEU A 27 -14.61 10.59 4.47
CA LEU A 27 -14.72 9.31 5.16
C LEU A 27 -14.40 9.42 6.65
N SER A 28 -15.15 8.70 7.47
CA SER A 28 -14.74 8.45 8.86
C SER A 28 -13.49 7.57 8.91
N LYS A 29 -12.84 7.51 10.07
CA LYS A 29 -11.67 6.66 10.28
C LYS A 29 -11.94 5.18 9.95
N ALA A 30 -13.09 4.65 10.36
CA ALA A 30 -13.47 3.28 10.09
C ALA A 30 -13.70 3.01 8.59
N GLU A 31 -14.30 3.96 7.87
CA GLU A 31 -14.51 3.85 6.43
C GLU A 31 -13.20 3.97 5.65
N SER A 32 -12.30 4.86 6.08
CA SER A 32 -10.94 4.98 5.56
C SER A 32 -10.15 3.67 5.74
N ASP A 33 -10.22 3.05 6.92
CA ASP A 33 -9.56 1.77 7.19
C ASP A 33 -10.16 0.64 6.32
N ALA A 34 -11.49 0.63 6.13
CA ALA A 34 -12.16 -0.32 5.24
C ALA A 34 -11.82 -0.11 3.75
N LEU A 35 -11.64 1.14 3.30
CA LEU A 35 -11.13 1.46 1.97
C LEU A 35 -9.70 0.92 1.79
N ASN A 36 -8.82 1.19 2.75
CA ASN A 36 -7.44 0.72 2.73
C ASN A 36 -7.35 -0.82 2.70
N ALA A 37 -8.16 -1.53 3.50
CA ALA A 37 -8.18 -2.98 3.49
C ALA A 37 -8.57 -3.55 2.12
N ARG A 38 -9.61 -2.98 1.47
CA ARG A 38 -10.03 -3.38 0.12
C ARG A 38 -8.94 -3.10 -0.92
N LEU A 39 -8.32 -1.92 -0.86
CA LEU A 39 -7.23 -1.55 -1.76
C LEU A 39 -6.04 -2.50 -1.63
N ILE A 40 -5.61 -2.81 -0.40
CA ILE A 40 -4.51 -3.77 -0.14
C ILE A 40 -4.82 -5.13 -0.75
N LEU A 41 -6.05 -5.65 -0.61
CA LEU A 41 -6.43 -6.93 -1.20
C LEU A 41 -6.40 -6.92 -2.73
N LEU A 42 -6.87 -5.83 -3.36
CA LEU A 42 -6.81 -5.67 -4.81
C LEU A 42 -5.36 -5.64 -5.30
N LEU A 43 -4.49 -4.87 -4.64
CA LEU A 43 -3.07 -4.79 -4.98
C LEU A 43 -2.36 -6.13 -4.74
N ALA A 44 -2.70 -6.84 -3.67
CA ALA A 44 -2.15 -8.16 -3.40
C ALA A 44 -2.49 -9.17 -4.51
N ASN A 45 -3.74 -9.13 -4.98
CA ASN A 45 -4.19 -9.95 -6.11
C ASN A 45 -3.49 -9.55 -7.41
N HIS A 46 -3.32 -8.25 -7.66
CA HIS A 46 -2.62 -7.75 -8.85
C HIS A 46 -1.13 -8.15 -8.86
N ILE A 47 -0.45 -8.07 -7.71
CA ILE A 47 0.95 -8.47 -7.57
C ILE A 47 1.13 -9.99 -7.77
N GLY A 48 0.22 -10.81 -7.22
CA GLY A 48 0.17 -12.27 -7.41
C GLY A 48 1.37 -13.08 -6.88
N ASN A 49 2.43 -12.41 -6.41
CA ASN A 49 3.67 -13.02 -5.96
C ASN A 49 3.74 -13.10 -4.43
N ARG A 50 3.58 -14.31 -3.88
CA ARG A 50 3.59 -14.56 -2.43
C ARG A 50 4.87 -14.12 -1.73
N MET A 51 6.04 -14.24 -2.38
CA MET A 51 7.32 -13.82 -1.80
C MET A 51 7.38 -12.31 -1.65
N VAL A 52 7.02 -11.56 -2.69
CA VAL A 52 6.95 -10.09 -2.67
C VAL A 52 5.99 -9.61 -1.58
N LEU A 53 4.81 -10.22 -1.48
CA LEU A 53 3.82 -9.87 -0.45
C LEU A 53 4.33 -10.15 0.97
N SER A 54 5.07 -11.24 1.15
CA SER A 54 5.64 -11.61 2.46
C SER A 54 6.79 -10.67 2.85
N GLU A 55 7.63 -10.25 1.89
CA GLU A 55 8.64 -9.21 2.09
C GLU A 55 7.99 -7.86 2.41
N ALA A 56 6.96 -7.45 1.68
CA ALA A 56 6.23 -6.20 1.93
C ALA A 56 5.70 -6.14 3.37
N LEU A 57 5.04 -7.22 3.83
CA LEU A 57 4.52 -7.30 5.19
C LEU A 57 5.61 -7.22 6.25
N LYS A 58 6.72 -7.95 6.05
CA LYS A 58 7.88 -7.88 6.96
C LYS A 58 8.44 -6.46 7.00
N THR A 59 8.66 -5.82 5.86
CA THR A 59 9.20 -4.46 5.79
C THR A 59 8.29 -3.46 6.50
N ALA A 60 6.97 -3.52 6.27
CA ALA A 60 6.00 -2.64 6.94
C ALA A 60 6.01 -2.81 8.47
N LEU A 61 6.13 -4.04 8.98
CA LEU A 61 6.21 -4.32 10.42
C LEU A 61 7.47 -3.75 11.09
N HIS A 62 8.56 -3.57 10.34
CA HIS A 62 9.81 -3.01 10.88
C HIS A 62 9.83 -1.48 10.82
N CYS A 63 9.16 -0.84 9.87
CA CYS A 63 9.11 0.62 9.75
C CYS A 63 8.28 1.29 10.87
N GLY A 64 7.46 0.54 11.60
CA GLY A 64 6.61 1.05 12.70
C GLY A 64 7.21 0.91 14.11
N LYS A 65 8.43 0.40 14.26
CA LYS A 65 9.08 0.28 15.57
C LYS A 65 10.21 1.31 15.69
N PRO A 66 10.18 2.26 16.64
CA PRO A 66 11.37 3.04 16.95
C PRO A 66 12.42 2.08 17.52
N THR A 67 13.63 2.11 16.94
CA THR A 67 14.84 1.53 17.54
C THR A 67 15.20 2.25 18.83
#